data_AF-A0ABD5Q3F0-F1
#
_entry.id   AF-A0ABD5Q3F0-F1
#
_cell.length_a   1.000
_cell.length_b   1.000
_cell.length_c   1.000
_cell.angle_alpha   90.00
_cell.angle_beta   90.00
_cell.angle_gamma   90.00
#
_symmetry.space_group_name_H-M   'P 1'
#
loop_
_entity.id
_entity.type
_entity.pdbx_description
1 polymer ?
#
loop_
_entity_poly.entity_id
_entity_poly.type
_entity_poly.pdbx_seq_one_letter_code
_entity_poly.pdbx_strand_id
1 'polypeptide(L)'
;MPPTIAVAHYPEGAGHATRMLAIANAIRDSGAEVLMAGGGAGTEFVSLNGYDEFEPTTVDYIDTYQDGSLGKVLTQSVPASARRVVEYVDWLDETDPDALVTDDMFAAMAASRTDVPLYVLKHDVPGLYRDPVERSGARFHTAFQSAVTREFFYPAVWPPADIDPDGATRIPPVSLEGDGRVRDAADVVLVPSYYSDFDGVAARLERRGHDVLNVGGDDWEPVASLLPHIRDADVVVCSGYSTIMDAAVAGTPCVVAPETDEQEAVAEQLSRGDVEGFTVAEDTLDVLDAVESPPAATPSDNGADVVAETVVGDVRAESADRSSVSTDEPDTSTDEPTASTDGGRSAARGRTPALDARSGLSVTVRALLGVGLSMRNARSRIVGPAERAAAATLSAVLLTILVAQQVAARGTYTAIEHSLPTYAGGVSGLFVVAGATLVGLAALGAALDAGLVPSVLLASAPVVGWAVNHWATPLVPHYAPTFAVEMALLYGGAFGLLGYLLGVRARKLRGTLGSIPEHG
;
A
#
# COMPACT_ATOMS: atom_id res chain seq x y z
N MET A 1 -28.15 -8.04 -1.46
CA MET A 1 -27.34 -8.25 -0.25
C MET A 1 -26.72 -6.91 0.09
N PRO A 2 -26.45 -6.58 1.37
CA PRO A 2 -25.64 -5.40 1.68
C PRO A 2 -24.28 -5.53 0.97
N PRO A 3 -23.67 -4.43 0.50
CA PRO A 3 -22.32 -4.48 -0.02
C PRO A 3 -21.34 -4.97 1.05
N THR A 4 -20.31 -5.70 0.65
CA THR A 4 -19.24 -6.15 1.55
C THR A 4 -17.98 -5.37 1.22
N ILE A 5 -17.48 -4.57 2.18
CA ILE A 5 -16.30 -3.71 1.99
C ILE A 5 -15.17 -4.18 2.90
N ALA A 6 -14.02 -4.46 2.32
CA ALA A 6 -12.81 -4.73 3.08
C ALA A 6 -12.20 -3.41 3.58
N VAL A 7 -11.74 -3.40 4.83
CA VAL A 7 -11.06 -2.28 5.46
C VAL A 7 -9.75 -2.79 6.04
N ALA A 8 -8.63 -2.27 5.54
CA ALA A 8 -7.30 -2.73 5.95
C ALA A 8 -6.45 -1.59 6.53
N HIS A 9 -5.82 -1.82 7.68
CA HIS A 9 -4.89 -0.87 8.28
C HIS A 9 -3.44 -1.32 8.21
N TYR A 10 -2.53 -0.36 8.15
CA TYR A 10 -1.10 -0.60 8.24
C TYR A 10 -0.77 -1.17 9.64
N PRO A 11 0.17 -2.13 9.76
CA PRO A 11 0.37 -2.87 11.02
C PRO A 11 1.19 -2.10 12.07
N GLU A 12 1.64 -0.88 11.73
CA GLU A 12 2.50 -0.05 12.56
C GLU A 12 1.67 0.97 13.34
N GLY A 13 1.81 0.99 14.67
CA GLY A 13 1.16 1.96 15.54
C GLY A 13 -0.38 1.86 15.65
N ALA A 14 -0.92 2.19 16.82
CA ALA A 14 -2.36 2.20 17.05
C ALA A 14 -3.11 3.27 16.22
N GLY A 15 -2.40 4.33 15.79
CA GLY A 15 -2.97 5.42 15.02
C GLY A 15 -3.52 5.02 13.65
N HIS A 16 -2.94 4.01 13.01
CA HIS A 16 -3.43 3.45 11.74
C HIS A 16 -4.73 2.68 11.94
N ALA A 17 -4.75 1.77 12.91
CA ALA A 17 -5.93 0.98 13.23
C ALA A 17 -7.13 1.83 13.65
N THR A 18 -6.93 2.82 14.53
CA THR A 18 -8.02 3.70 15.01
C THR A 18 -8.68 4.49 13.87
N ARG A 19 -7.91 5.09 12.97
CA ARG A 19 -8.49 5.80 11.79
C ARG A 19 -9.25 4.84 10.87
N MET A 20 -8.71 3.66 10.61
CA MET A 20 -9.39 2.68 9.75
C MET A 20 -10.62 2.07 10.43
N LEU A 21 -10.63 1.92 11.76
CA LEU A 21 -11.81 1.55 12.54
C LEU A 21 -12.90 2.62 12.48
N ALA A 22 -12.54 3.90 12.46
CA ALA A 22 -13.49 4.98 12.26
C ALA A 22 -14.23 4.83 10.93
N ILE A 23 -13.48 4.55 9.87
CA ILE A 23 -14.01 4.29 8.53
C ILE A 23 -14.85 3.01 8.52
N ALA A 24 -14.40 1.94 9.17
CA ALA A 24 -15.14 0.68 9.28
C ALA A 24 -16.50 0.88 9.96
N ASN A 25 -16.55 1.64 11.06
CA ASN A 25 -17.79 1.96 11.76
C ASN A 25 -18.72 2.79 10.85
N ALA A 26 -18.22 3.86 10.23
CA ALA A 26 -19.01 4.70 9.33
C ALA A 26 -19.58 3.92 8.11
N ILE A 27 -18.79 2.99 7.55
CA ILE A 27 -19.23 2.09 6.47
C ILE A 27 -20.34 1.15 6.95
N ARG A 28 -20.18 0.58 8.15
CA ARG A 28 -21.20 -0.30 8.75
C ARG A 28 -22.50 0.46 9.02
N ASP A 29 -22.40 1.68 9.55
CA ASP A 29 -23.54 2.55 9.83
C ASP A 29 -24.25 3.01 8.54
N SER A 30 -23.50 3.09 7.44
CA SER A 30 -24.03 3.30 6.08
C SER A 30 -24.73 2.06 5.48
N GLY A 31 -24.78 0.95 6.22
CA GLY A 31 -25.51 -0.27 5.86
C GLY A 31 -24.73 -1.24 4.96
N ALA A 32 -23.40 -1.26 5.04
CA ALA A 32 -22.55 -2.26 4.41
C ALA A 32 -22.01 -3.25 5.45
N GLU A 33 -21.59 -4.43 5.00
CA GLU A 33 -20.81 -5.38 5.79
C GLU A 33 -19.32 -5.02 5.69
N VAL A 34 -18.57 -5.19 6.79
CA VAL A 34 -17.15 -4.86 6.85
C VAL A 34 -16.31 -6.10 7.16
N LEU A 35 -15.23 -6.27 6.39
CA LEU A 35 -14.17 -7.25 6.66
C LEU A 35 -12.92 -6.50 7.10
N MET A 36 -12.39 -6.80 8.29
CA MET A 36 -11.21 -6.11 8.82
C MET A 36 -9.91 -6.88 8.56
N ALA A 37 -8.84 -6.15 8.27
CA ALA A 37 -7.49 -6.71 8.16
C ALA A 37 -6.38 -5.74 8.56
N GLY A 38 -5.20 -6.25 8.91
CA GLY A 38 -4.08 -5.40 9.32
C GLY A 38 -3.05 -6.16 10.16
N GLY A 39 -3.43 -6.50 11.39
CA GLY A 39 -2.56 -7.12 12.38
C GLY A 39 -1.63 -6.12 13.09
N GLY A 40 -0.73 -6.63 13.93
CA GLY A 40 0.28 -5.83 14.62
C GLY A 40 -0.27 -5.09 15.83
N ALA A 41 0.22 -3.87 16.08
CA ALA A 41 -0.14 -3.09 17.28
C ALA A 41 -1.63 -2.69 17.33
N GLY A 42 -2.32 -2.72 16.18
CA GLY A 42 -3.73 -2.37 16.06
C GLY A 42 -4.71 -3.44 16.51
N THR A 43 -4.30 -4.71 16.59
CA THR A 43 -5.22 -5.85 16.73
C THR A 43 -6.06 -5.81 18.02
N GLU A 44 -5.50 -5.31 19.12
CA GLU A 44 -6.26 -5.14 20.36
C GLU A 44 -7.43 -4.16 20.19
N PHE A 45 -7.21 -3.04 19.48
CA PHE A 45 -8.26 -2.05 19.21
C PHE A 45 -9.35 -2.60 18.28
N VAL A 46 -8.96 -3.42 17.30
CA VAL A 46 -9.91 -4.08 16.39
C VAL A 46 -10.84 -5.02 17.18
N SER A 47 -10.26 -5.82 18.08
CA SER A 47 -11.00 -6.70 18.99
C SER A 47 -11.92 -5.93 19.94
N LEU A 48 -11.44 -4.83 20.55
CA LEU A 48 -12.24 -3.97 21.43
C LEU A 48 -13.46 -3.34 20.72
N ASN A 49 -13.37 -3.15 19.40
CA ASN A 49 -14.46 -2.64 18.56
C ASN A 49 -15.35 -3.76 17.97
N GLY A 50 -15.13 -5.02 18.37
CA GLY A 50 -15.99 -6.16 18.03
C GLY A 50 -15.81 -6.69 16.61
N TYR A 51 -14.65 -6.45 15.99
CA TYR A 51 -14.33 -6.99 14.67
C TYR A 51 -13.42 -8.22 14.80
N ASP A 52 -13.66 -9.21 13.94
CA ASP A 52 -12.70 -10.27 13.66
C ASP A 52 -11.73 -9.79 12.57
N GLU A 53 -10.42 -9.94 12.81
CA GLU A 53 -9.39 -9.42 11.93
C GLU A 53 -8.65 -10.54 11.18
N PHE A 54 -8.46 -10.34 9.86
CA PHE A 54 -7.43 -11.07 9.14
C PHE A 54 -6.06 -10.43 9.40
N GLU A 55 -5.14 -11.18 9.99
CA GLU A 55 -3.78 -10.73 10.31
C GLU A 55 -2.75 -11.28 9.30
N PRO A 56 -2.38 -10.52 8.26
CA PRO A 56 -1.27 -10.91 7.40
C PRO A 56 0.08 -10.65 8.08
N THR A 57 1.15 -11.18 7.49
CA THR A 57 2.52 -11.07 7.98
C THR A 57 2.84 -9.63 8.38
N THR A 58 3.20 -9.42 9.64
CA THR A 58 3.60 -8.11 10.16
C THR A 58 4.88 -7.63 9.50
N VAL A 59 4.90 -6.38 9.06
CA VAL A 59 6.08 -5.71 8.54
C VAL A 59 6.29 -4.46 9.37
N ASP A 60 7.43 -4.40 10.04
CA ASP A 60 7.85 -3.21 10.79
C ASP A 60 9.13 -2.66 10.16
N TYR A 61 8.99 -1.56 9.42
CA TYR A 61 10.14 -0.91 8.80
C TYR A 61 10.87 0.00 9.78
N ILE A 62 10.20 0.57 10.77
CA ILE A 62 10.81 1.55 11.67
C ILE A 62 11.73 0.84 12.65
N ASP A 63 11.29 -0.22 13.32
CA ASP A 63 12.18 -1.03 14.18
C ASP A 63 13.36 -1.60 13.39
N THR A 64 13.14 -1.97 12.11
CA THR A 64 14.20 -2.55 11.28
C THR A 64 15.17 -1.49 10.72
N TYR A 65 14.76 -0.23 10.61
CA TYR A 65 15.58 0.88 10.09
C TYR A 65 16.25 1.70 11.20
N GLN A 66 15.53 2.04 12.27
CA GLN A 66 16.02 2.84 13.40
C GLN A 66 16.96 2.03 14.33
N ASP A 67 16.69 0.74 14.55
CA ASP A 67 17.54 -0.17 15.37
C ASP A 67 18.34 -1.20 14.55
N GLY A 68 18.34 -1.06 13.22
CA GLY A 68 18.90 -2.05 12.31
C GLY A 68 19.99 -1.54 11.38
N SER A 69 20.28 -2.37 10.38
CA SER A 69 21.16 -2.00 9.27
C SER A 69 20.41 -2.24 7.97
N LEU A 70 20.83 -1.57 6.89
CA LEU A 70 20.29 -1.80 5.54
C LEU A 70 20.22 -3.30 5.16
N GLY A 71 21.11 -4.13 5.72
CA GLY A 71 21.10 -5.58 5.57
C GLY A 71 19.92 -6.29 6.24
N LYS A 72 19.44 -5.83 7.41
CA LYS A 72 18.23 -6.37 8.06
C LYS A 72 16.98 -6.02 7.25
N VAL A 73 16.87 -4.79 6.74
CA VAL A 73 15.77 -4.37 5.85
C VAL A 73 15.69 -5.28 4.62
N LEU A 74 16.83 -5.54 3.96
CA LEU A 74 16.89 -6.39 2.77
C LEU A 74 16.61 -7.88 3.05
N THR A 75 16.98 -8.40 4.22
CA THR A 75 16.85 -9.84 4.53
C THR A 75 15.57 -10.19 5.28
N GLN A 76 14.92 -9.23 5.93
CA GLN A 76 13.73 -9.45 6.77
C GLN A 76 12.52 -8.71 6.22
N SER A 77 12.61 -7.38 6.06
CA SER A 77 11.46 -6.54 5.68
C SER A 77 11.01 -6.78 4.23
N VAL A 78 11.93 -6.98 3.29
CA VAL A 78 11.57 -7.24 1.88
C VAL A 78 10.84 -8.59 1.70
N PRO A 79 11.34 -9.73 2.23
CA PRO A 79 10.58 -10.99 2.18
C PRO A 79 9.25 -10.94 2.92
N ALA A 80 9.19 -10.27 4.08
CA ALA A 80 7.95 -10.10 4.84
C ALA A 80 6.92 -9.27 4.05
N SER A 81 7.36 -8.19 3.42
CA SER A 81 6.54 -7.36 2.52
C SER A 81 5.96 -8.15 1.36
N ALA A 82 6.79 -8.95 0.68
CA ALA A 82 6.32 -9.78 -0.43
C ALA A 82 5.30 -10.81 0.05
N ARG A 83 5.50 -11.39 1.25
CA ARG A 83 4.56 -12.33 1.84
C ARG A 83 3.23 -11.66 2.21
N ARG A 84 3.28 -10.49 2.87
CA ARG A 84 2.09 -9.72 3.24
C ARG A 84 1.22 -9.37 2.02
N VAL A 85 1.85 -8.96 0.91
CA VAL A 85 1.12 -8.71 -0.35
C VAL A 85 0.46 -9.98 -0.88
N VAL A 86 1.15 -11.13 -0.87
CA VAL A 86 0.57 -12.40 -1.33
C VAL A 86 -0.59 -12.84 -0.45
N GLU A 87 -0.45 -12.70 0.86
CA GLU A 87 -1.51 -13.02 1.83
C GLU A 87 -2.74 -12.12 1.66
N TYR A 88 -2.55 -10.82 1.41
CA TYR A 88 -3.67 -9.94 1.05
C TYR A 88 -4.30 -10.31 -0.29
N VAL A 89 -3.52 -10.68 -1.31
CA VAL A 89 -4.11 -11.12 -2.60
C VAL A 89 -4.96 -12.36 -2.39
N ASP A 90 -4.46 -13.36 -1.67
CA ASP A 90 -5.21 -14.59 -1.41
C ASP A 90 -6.47 -14.31 -0.57
N TRP A 91 -6.38 -13.41 0.42
CA TRP A 91 -7.53 -12.99 1.23
C TRP A 91 -8.59 -12.21 0.43
N LEU A 92 -8.18 -11.24 -0.40
CA LEU A 92 -9.09 -10.48 -1.25
C LEU A 92 -9.77 -11.39 -2.29
N ASP A 93 -9.05 -12.35 -2.85
CA ASP A 93 -9.62 -13.35 -3.78
C ASP A 93 -10.60 -14.31 -3.08
N GLU A 94 -10.31 -14.71 -1.83
CA GLU A 94 -11.16 -15.64 -1.07
C GLU A 94 -12.44 -14.96 -0.58
N THR A 95 -12.33 -13.70 -0.15
CA THR A 95 -13.45 -12.94 0.41
C THR A 95 -14.27 -12.20 -0.65
N ASP A 96 -13.68 -11.90 -1.81
CA ASP A 96 -14.31 -11.21 -2.95
C ASP A 96 -15.09 -9.95 -2.54
N PRO A 97 -14.47 -8.98 -1.84
CA PRO A 97 -15.18 -7.79 -1.38
C PRO A 97 -15.49 -6.86 -2.55
N ASP A 98 -16.59 -6.11 -2.44
CA ASP A 98 -17.02 -5.14 -3.46
C ASP A 98 -16.05 -3.95 -3.58
N ALA A 99 -15.30 -3.65 -2.52
CA ALA A 99 -14.23 -2.65 -2.49
C ALA A 99 -13.26 -2.89 -1.32
N LEU A 100 -12.07 -2.30 -1.41
CA LEU A 100 -11.07 -2.18 -0.34
C LEU A 100 -10.85 -0.70 -0.01
N VAL A 101 -10.96 -0.34 1.28
CA VAL A 101 -10.50 0.95 1.83
C VAL A 101 -9.29 0.71 2.71
N THR A 102 -8.17 1.40 2.48
CA THR A 102 -6.94 1.12 3.23
C THR A 102 -5.97 2.28 3.36
N ASP A 103 -5.22 2.29 4.45
CA ASP A 103 -3.97 3.06 4.59
C ASP A 103 -2.71 2.18 4.47
N ASP A 104 -2.87 0.85 4.35
CA ASP A 104 -1.78 -0.12 4.18
C ASP A 104 -1.31 -0.17 2.70
N MET A 105 -0.05 0.21 2.48
CA MET A 105 0.58 0.15 1.15
C MET A 105 0.57 -1.27 0.54
N PHE A 106 0.66 -2.32 1.35
CA PHE A 106 0.70 -3.71 0.91
C PHE A 106 -0.69 -4.21 0.51
N ALA A 107 -1.73 -3.80 1.23
CA ALA A 107 -3.10 -4.07 0.84
C ALA A 107 -3.45 -3.32 -0.46
N ALA A 108 -3.01 -2.06 -0.61
CA ALA A 108 -3.15 -1.32 -1.87
C ALA A 108 -2.41 -2.01 -3.04
N MET A 109 -1.20 -2.52 -2.82
CA MET A 109 -0.48 -3.32 -3.81
C MET A 109 -1.20 -4.64 -4.13
N ALA A 110 -1.83 -5.28 -3.16
CA ALA A 110 -2.61 -6.49 -3.39
C ALA A 110 -3.86 -6.20 -4.23
N ALA A 111 -4.63 -5.17 -3.89
CA ALA A 111 -5.81 -4.77 -4.66
C ALA A 111 -5.48 -4.46 -6.13
N SER A 112 -4.33 -3.83 -6.41
CA SER A 112 -3.88 -3.57 -7.78
C SER A 112 -3.56 -4.83 -8.60
N ARG A 113 -3.60 -6.02 -7.99
CA ARG A 113 -3.41 -7.34 -8.61
C ARG A 113 -4.69 -8.16 -8.66
N THR A 114 -5.79 -7.59 -8.18
CA THR A 114 -7.14 -8.15 -8.19
C THR A 114 -8.07 -7.23 -8.97
N ASP A 115 -9.33 -7.62 -9.13
CA ASP A 115 -10.36 -6.75 -9.70
C ASP A 115 -11.11 -5.92 -8.62
N VAL A 116 -10.66 -6.00 -7.35
CA VAL A 116 -11.26 -5.28 -6.22
C VAL A 116 -10.99 -3.76 -6.34
N PRO A 117 -12.03 -2.92 -6.38
CA PRO A 117 -11.92 -1.47 -6.31
C PRO A 117 -11.12 -1.00 -5.09
N LEU A 118 -10.17 -0.09 -5.29
CA LEU A 118 -9.31 0.44 -4.23
C LEU A 118 -9.66 1.88 -3.89
N TYR A 119 -9.77 2.18 -2.60
CA TYR A 119 -9.85 3.51 -2.00
C TYR A 119 -8.73 3.63 -0.97
N VAL A 120 -8.02 4.76 -0.96
CA VAL A 120 -6.89 4.97 -0.05
C VAL A 120 -7.18 6.14 0.86
N LEU A 121 -6.97 5.96 2.16
CA LEU A 121 -6.87 7.06 3.12
C LEU A 121 -5.43 7.13 3.61
N LYS A 122 -4.79 8.29 3.54
CA LYS A 122 -3.36 8.39 3.85
C LYS A 122 -2.99 9.73 4.44
N HIS A 123 -2.05 9.73 5.38
CA HIS A 123 -1.51 10.96 5.98
C HIS A 123 0.00 11.14 5.78
N ASP A 124 0.75 10.04 5.65
CA ASP A 124 2.20 9.97 5.44
C ASP A 124 2.58 10.39 4.00
N VAL A 125 2.52 11.70 3.77
CA VAL A 125 2.77 12.32 2.47
C VAL A 125 4.19 12.88 2.38
N PRO A 126 4.77 13.00 1.17
CA PRO A 126 6.15 13.42 0.98
C PRO A 126 6.54 14.74 1.63
N GLY A 127 5.59 15.68 1.68
CA GLY A 127 5.85 17.01 2.20
C GLY A 127 6.07 17.07 3.71
N LEU A 128 5.76 15.99 4.44
CA LEU A 128 5.99 15.89 5.88
C LEU A 128 7.38 15.37 6.25
N TYR A 129 8.10 14.72 5.35
CA TYR A 129 9.43 14.19 5.66
C TYR A 129 10.52 15.19 5.30
N ARG A 130 11.49 15.43 6.19
CA ARG A 130 12.71 16.21 5.90
C ARG A 130 13.83 15.34 5.37
N ASP A 131 13.97 14.12 5.90
CA ASP A 131 14.96 13.15 5.44
C ASP A 131 14.74 12.79 3.95
N PRO A 132 15.79 12.87 3.10
CA PRO A 132 15.65 12.56 1.69
C PRO A 132 15.23 11.12 1.37
N VAL A 133 15.58 10.13 2.20
CA VAL A 133 15.27 8.72 2.00
C VAL A 133 13.81 8.46 2.34
N GLU A 134 13.35 8.87 3.51
CA GLU A 134 11.95 8.77 3.94
C GLU A 134 11.03 9.52 2.99
N ARG A 135 11.38 10.77 2.64
CA ARG A 135 10.67 11.57 1.63
C ARG A 135 10.58 10.84 0.29
N SER A 136 11.64 10.16 -0.14
CA SER A 136 11.62 9.43 -1.40
C SER A 136 10.73 8.18 -1.33
N GLY A 137 10.72 7.48 -0.19
CA GLY A 137 9.80 6.36 0.08
C GLY A 137 8.34 6.83 0.07
N ALA A 138 8.01 7.87 0.83
CA ALA A 138 6.69 8.48 0.84
C ALA A 138 6.25 8.98 -0.54
N ARG A 139 7.16 9.55 -1.35
CA ARG A 139 6.86 9.95 -2.76
C ARG A 139 6.47 8.76 -3.59
N PHE A 140 7.22 7.67 -3.46
CA PHE A 140 6.95 6.44 -4.19
C PHE A 140 5.59 5.87 -3.81
N HIS A 141 5.32 5.68 -2.51
CA HIS A 141 4.07 5.09 -2.03
C HIS A 141 2.86 5.94 -2.41
N THR A 142 2.94 7.26 -2.21
CA THR A 142 1.87 8.20 -2.56
C THR A 142 1.61 8.17 -4.07
N ALA A 143 2.63 8.30 -4.90
CA ALA A 143 2.46 8.26 -6.36
C ALA A 143 1.88 6.93 -6.86
N PHE A 144 2.28 5.79 -6.25
CA PHE A 144 1.71 4.49 -6.57
C PHE A 144 0.23 4.43 -6.19
N GLN A 145 -0.10 4.72 -4.92
CA GLN A 145 -1.47 4.66 -4.38
C GLN A 145 -2.42 5.58 -5.16
N SER A 146 -2.02 6.83 -5.42
CA SER A 146 -2.81 7.78 -6.24
C SER A 146 -3.04 7.29 -7.67
N ALA A 147 -2.13 6.47 -8.24
CA ALA A 147 -2.27 5.97 -9.60
C ALA A 147 -3.22 4.76 -9.71
N VAL A 148 -3.38 3.99 -8.64
CA VAL A 148 -4.17 2.74 -8.64
C VAL A 148 -5.53 2.87 -7.95
N THR A 149 -5.69 3.86 -7.08
CA THR A 149 -6.93 4.09 -6.34
C THR A 149 -8.01 4.74 -7.20
N ARG A 150 -9.28 4.54 -6.83
CA ARG A 150 -10.43 5.30 -7.33
C ARG A 150 -10.45 6.70 -6.73
N GLU A 151 -10.20 6.77 -5.42
CA GLU A 151 -10.13 8.03 -4.68
C GLU A 151 -8.99 7.97 -3.66
N PHE A 152 -8.29 9.09 -3.49
CA PHE A 152 -7.21 9.24 -2.52
C PHE A 152 -7.64 10.27 -1.49
N PHE A 153 -8.05 9.82 -0.32
CA PHE A 153 -8.47 10.67 0.79
C PHE A 153 -7.28 11.14 1.61
N TYR A 154 -7.21 12.45 1.81
CA TYR A 154 -6.18 13.10 2.62
C TYR A 154 -6.84 13.85 3.79
N PRO A 155 -6.92 13.24 5.00
CA PRO A 155 -7.37 13.95 6.18
C PRO A 155 -6.37 15.04 6.55
N ALA A 156 -6.85 16.21 6.92
CA ALA A 156 -6.01 17.29 7.44
C ALA A 156 -6.86 18.31 8.21
N VAL A 157 -6.22 18.98 9.19
CA VAL A 157 -6.82 20.07 9.97
C VAL A 157 -6.33 21.46 9.54
N TRP A 158 -5.22 21.54 8.79
CA TRP A 158 -4.64 22.79 8.30
C TRP A 158 -5.14 23.18 6.91
N PRO A 159 -5.22 24.47 6.55
CA PRO A 159 -5.61 24.89 5.20
C PRO A 159 -4.79 24.20 4.09
N PRO A 160 -5.34 24.05 2.86
CA PRO A 160 -4.62 23.44 1.75
C PRO A 160 -3.22 24.04 1.54
N ALA A 161 -2.23 23.18 1.35
CA ALA A 161 -0.82 23.58 1.27
C ALA A 161 -0.09 22.87 0.12
N ASP A 162 1.05 23.42 -0.31
CA ASP A 162 1.90 22.85 -1.37
C ASP A 162 2.47 21.46 -1.03
N ILE A 163 2.37 21.04 0.23
CA ILE A 163 2.78 19.72 0.69
C ILE A 163 1.72 18.64 0.44
N ASP A 164 0.48 19.05 0.16
CA ASP A 164 -0.63 18.15 -0.03
C ASP A 164 -0.41 17.30 -1.30
N PRO A 165 -0.83 16.03 -1.29
CA PRO A 165 -0.66 15.16 -2.44
C PRO A 165 -1.51 15.61 -3.63
N ASP A 166 -0.89 15.76 -4.80
CA ASP A 166 -1.56 16.15 -6.04
C ASP A 166 -2.72 15.20 -6.37
N GLY A 167 -3.92 15.77 -6.58
CA GLY A 167 -5.11 15.03 -6.98
C GLY A 167 -5.77 14.23 -5.86
N ALA A 168 -5.37 14.43 -4.61
CA ALA A 168 -6.08 13.89 -3.46
C ALA A 168 -7.34 14.69 -3.13
N THR A 169 -8.38 13.98 -2.67
CA THR A 169 -9.55 14.58 -2.05
C THR A 169 -9.24 14.84 -0.58
N ARG A 170 -9.05 16.12 -0.26
CA ARG A 170 -8.87 16.56 1.12
C ARG A 170 -10.19 16.40 1.89
N ILE A 171 -10.16 15.72 3.03
CA ILE A 171 -11.33 15.49 3.88
C ILE A 171 -11.13 16.08 5.29
N PRO A 172 -12.20 16.26 6.07
CA PRO A 172 -12.10 16.61 7.49
C PRO A 172 -11.25 15.58 8.28
N PRO A 173 -10.78 15.92 9.50
CA PRO A 173 -10.07 14.97 10.37
C PRO A 173 -10.88 13.70 10.59
N VAL A 174 -10.21 12.55 10.62
CA VAL A 174 -10.83 11.24 10.85
C VAL A 174 -10.52 10.79 12.26
N SER A 175 -11.57 10.53 13.03
CA SER A 175 -11.48 10.10 14.42
C SER A 175 -12.43 8.94 14.70
N LEU A 176 -11.99 7.99 15.53
CA LEU A 176 -12.80 6.85 15.93
C LEU A 176 -13.80 7.28 17.00
N GLU A 177 -15.08 7.30 16.66
CA GLU A 177 -16.12 7.58 17.66
C GLU A 177 -16.22 6.47 18.71
N GLY A 178 -16.57 6.87 19.93
CA GLY A 178 -16.82 5.97 21.04
C GLY A 178 -18.10 6.36 21.76
N ASP A 179 -18.76 5.37 22.37
CA ASP A 179 -19.99 5.58 23.11
C ASP A 179 -19.76 6.20 24.49
N GLY A 180 -20.62 7.16 24.85
CA GLY A 180 -20.79 7.62 26.22
C GLY A 180 -19.96 8.85 26.63
N ARG A 181 -20.14 9.25 27.88
CA ARG A 181 -19.32 10.26 28.57
C ARG A 181 -18.48 9.59 29.63
N VAL A 182 -17.29 10.13 29.87
CA VAL A 182 -16.42 9.70 30.96
C VAL A 182 -16.94 10.35 32.25
N ARG A 183 -17.22 9.55 33.28
CA ARG A 183 -17.87 10.05 34.52
C ARG A 183 -16.94 10.93 35.36
N ASP A 184 -15.65 10.63 35.33
CA ASP A 184 -14.59 11.30 36.06
C ASP A 184 -13.56 11.73 35.00
N ALA A 185 -13.89 12.79 34.25
CA ALA A 185 -13.03 13.30 33.19
C ALA A 185 -11.85 14.07 33.79
N ALA A 186 -10.65 13.79 33.29
CA ALA A 186 -9.43 14.48 33.70
C ALA A 186 -9.40 15.91 33.12
N ASP A 187 -8.76 16.83 33.85
CA ASP A 187 -8.52 18.19 33.34
C ASP A 187 -7.60 18.13 32.11
N VAL A 188 -6.56 17.29 32.17
CA VAL A 188 -5.56 17.14 31.12
C VAL A 188 -5.43 15.69 30.67
N VAL A 189 -5.52 15.44 29.37
CA VAL A 189 -5.22 14.12 28.78
C VAL A 189 -3.88 14.20 28.05
N LEU A 190 -2.92 13.39 28.49
CA LEU A 190 -1.61 13.26 27.87
C LEU A 190 -1.61 12.00 27.00
N VAL A 191 -1.38 12.17 25.70
CA VAL A 191 -1.34 11.07 24.73
C VAL A 191 0.02 11.01 24.07
N PRO A 192 0.96 10.22 24.62
CA PRO A 192 2.23 10.00 23.96
C PRO A 192 2.03 9.24 22.64
N SER A 193 2.92 9.50 21.68
CA SER A 193 3.16 8.60 20.56
C SER A 193 3.98 7.39 21.01
N TYR A 194 4.08 6.38 20.14
CA TYR A 194 4.94 5.22 20.36
C TYR A 194 6.41 5.57 20.67
N TYR A 195 6.88 6.76 20.25
CA TYR A 195 8.27 7.20 20.40
C TYR A 195 8.49 8.20 21.54
N SER A 196 7.46 8.52 22.31
CA SER A 196 7.51 9.57 23.33
C SER A 196 6.98 9.10 24.68
N ASP A 197 7.41 9.74 25.76
CA ASP A 197 6.92 9.49 27.12
C ASP A 197 6.60 10.83 27.79
N PHE A 198 5.45 10.89 28.48
CA PHE A 198 4.96 12.07 29.17
C PHE A 198 4.92 11.94 30.69
N ASP A 199 5.49 10.89 31.30
CA ASP A 199 5.55 10.71 32.76
C ASP A 199 6.09 11.95 33.49
N GLY A 200 7.14 12.56 32.92
CA GLY A 200 7.74 13.78 33.46
C GLY A 200 6.82 15.00 33.40
N VAL A 201 5.99 15.10 32.35
CA VAL A 201 4.99 16.17 32.16
C VAL A 201 3.83 15.94 33.12
N ALA A 202 3.29 14.72 33.17
CA ALA A 202 2.21 14.30 34.05
C ALA A 202 2.49 14.67 35.51
N ALA A 203 3.63 14.22 36.03
CA ALA A 203 4.01 14.49 37.42
C ALA A 203 4.17 16.00 37.72
N ARG A 204 4.50 16.82 36.72
CA ARG A 204 4.60 18.29 36.88
C ARG A 204 3.23 18.96 36.89
N LEU A 205 2.31 18.52 36.04
CA LEU A 205 0.93 19.01 35.99
C LEU A 205 0.16 18.63 37.26
N GLU A 206 0.27 17.38 37.73
CA GLU A 206 -0.33 16.95 39.00
C GLU A 206 0.16 17.78 40.18
N ARG A 207 1.47 18.11 40.23
CA ARG A 207 2.03 19.01 41.26
C ARG A 207 1.49 20.43 41.19
N ARG A 208 0.98 20.86 40.02
CA ARG A 208 0.27 22.14 39.85
C ARG A 208 -1.22 22.04 40.17
N GLY A 209 -1.73 20.83 40.43
CA GLY A 209 -3.09 20.58 40.89
C GLY A 209 -4.07 20.16 39.81
N HIS A 210 -3.59 19.84 38.59
CA HIS A 210 -4.42 19.28 37.52
C HIS A 210 -4.69 17.79 37.76
N ASP A 211 -5.89 17.33 37.46
CA ASP A 211 -6.20 15.92 37.27
C ASP A 211 -5.71 15.47 35.89
N VAL A 212 -4.85 14.45 35.85
CA VAL A 212 -4.11 14.07 34.64
C VAL A 212 -4.39 12.62 34.28
N LEU A 213 -4.87 12.40 33.06
CA LEU A 213 -4.93 11.08 32.44
C LEU A 213 -3.70 10.90 31.53
N ASN A 214 -2.74 10.09 31.96
CA ASN A 214 -1.57 9.72 31.17
C ASN A 214 -1.83 8.41 30.40
N VAL A 215 -2.16 8.52 29.11
CA VAL A 215 -2.46 7.36 28.26
C VAL A 215 -1.22 6.50 28.09
N GLY A 216 -1.37 5.19 28.35
CA GLY A 216 -0.26 4.24 28.33
C GLY A 216 0.58 4.19 29.60
N GLY A 217 0.27 5.02 30.61
CA GLY A 217 0.88 4.95 31.94
C GLY A 217 0.42 3.72 32.73
N ASP A 218 1.00 3.52 33.91
CA ASP A 218 0.76 2.33 34.76
C ASP A 218 -0.72 2.10 35.12
N ASP A 219 -1.51 3.18 35.21
CA ASP A 219 -2.93 3.14 35.58
C ASP A 219 -3.88 3.14 34.37
N TRP A 220 -3.34 3.02 33.14
CA TRP A 220 -4.13 3.04 31.91
C TRP A 220 -4.57 1.64 31.46
N GLU A 221 -5.85 1.49 31.16
CA GLU A 221 -6.41 0.32 30.49
C GLU A 221 -6.77 0.67 29.03
N PRO A 222 -6.42 -0.17 28.04
CA PRO A 222 -6.81 0.06 26.65
C PRO A 222 -8.33 0.20 26.48
N VAL A 223 -8.75 1.21 25.73
CA VAL A 223 -10.15 1.49 25.41
C VAL A 223 -10.42 1.41 23.92
N ALA A 224 -11.68 1.16 23.54
CA ALA A 224 -12.08 1.06 22.14
C ALA A 224 -11.87 2.37 21.37
N SER A 225 -12.07 3.52 22.02
CA SER A 225 -11.86 4.86 21.47
C SER A 225 -11.38 5.83 22.56
N LEU A 226 -10.36 6.63 22.26
CA LEU A 226 -9.91 7.73 23.11
C LEU A 226 -10.78 8.98 23.01
N LEU A 227 -11.60 9.09 21.95
CA LEU A 227 -12.35 10.31 21.66
C LEU A 227 -13.26 10.76 22.81
N PRO A 228 -13.98 9.87 23.55
CA PRO A 228 -14.74 10.27 24.72
C PRO A 228 -13.88 10.91 25.84
N HIS A 229 -12.67 10.39 26.08
CA HIS A 229 -11.76 10.94 27.08
C HIS A 229 -11.22 12.31 26.66
N ILE A 230 -10.87 12.44 25.38
CA ILE A 230 -10.39 13.71 24.81
C ILE A 230 -11.49 14.77 24.85
N ARG A 231 -12.73 14.42 24.48
CA ARG A 231 -13.87 15.35 24.41
C ARG A 231 -14.29 15.90 25.77
N ASP A 232 -14.17 15.12 26.83
CA ASP A 232 -14.58 15.54 28.17
C ASP A 232 -13.44 16.24 28.96
N ALA A 233 -12.22 16.33 28.40
CA ALA A 233 -11.07 17.01 29.01
C ALA A 233 -11.03 18.52 28.68
N ASP A 234 -10.32 19.31 29.50
CA ASP A 234 -10.13 20.74 29.25
C ASP A 234 -9.05 21.00 28.20
N VAL A 235 -8.00 20.15 28.15
CA VAL A 235 -6.92 20.22 27.16
C VAL A 235 -6.27 18.85 26.94
N VAL A 236 -5.86 18.59 25.70
CA VAL A 236 -5.05 17.43 25.32
C VAL A 236 -3.62 17.86 25.05
N VAL A 237 -2.65 17.09 25.52
CA VAL A 237 -1.26 17.19 25.07
C VAL A 237 -0.91 15.93 24.28
N CYS A 238 -0.43 16.07 23.05
CA CYS A 238 -0.10 14.90 22.23
C CYS A 238 1.09 15.14 21.30
N SER A 239 1.67 14.05 20.82
CA SER A 239 2.72 14.08 19.78
C SER A 239 2.26 13.44 18.47
N GLY A 240 1.21 12.61 18.48
CA GLY A 240 0.78 11.81 17.32
C GLY A 240 -0.23 12.49 16.39
N TYR A 241 -0.11 12.22 15.08
CA TYR A 241 -1.04 12.70 14.06
C TYR A 241 -2.50 12.30 14.32
N SER A 242 -2.77 11.03 14.67
CA SER A 242 -4.15 10.58 14.93
C SER A 242 -4.79 11.32 16.11
N THR A 243 -4.03 11.59 17.17
CA THR A 243 -4.55 12.33 18.32
C THR A 243 -4.87 13.79 17.98
N ILE A 244 -4.09 14.42 17.09
CA ILE A 244 -4.42 15.75 16.56
C ILE A 244 -5.78 15.73 15.85
N MET A 245 -6.07 14.66 15.08
CA MET A 245 -7.37 14.49 14.44
C MET A 245 -8.48 14.27 15.47
N ASP A 246 -8.24 13.45 16.49
CA ASP A 246 -9.19 13.21 17.58
C ASP A 246 -9.53 14.50 18.33
N ALA A 247 -8.52 15.32 18.66
CA ALA A 247 -8.72 16.61 19.33
C ALA A 247 -9.52 17.60 18.47
N ALA A 248 -9.25 17.64 17.15
CA ALA A 248 -10.03 18.44 16.22
C ALA A 248 -11.51 18.02 16.19
N VAL A 249 -11.79 16.73 16.09
CA VAL A 249 -13.18 16.21 16.05
C VAL A 249 -13.87 16.38 17.40
N ALA A 250 -13.14 16.20 18.50
CA ALA A 250 -13.65 16.45 19.84
C ALA A 250 -13.99 17.92 20.08
N GLY A 251 -13.29 18.83 19.41
CA GLY A 251 -13.31 20.26 19.73
C GLY A 251 -12.66 20.54 21.08
N THR A 252 -11.58 19.82 21.40
CA THR A 252 -10.80 20.00 22.63
C THR A 252 -9.50 20.75 22.29
N PRO A 253 -9.11 21.78 23.04
CA PRO A 253 -7.81 22.44 22.86
C PRO A 253 -6.65 21.42 22.87
N CYS A 254 -5.70 21.60 21.97
CA CYS A 254 -4.61 20.65 21.78
C CYS A 254 -3.24 21.34 21.83
N VAL A 255 -2.39 20.88 22.74
CA VAL A 255 -0.98 21.22 22.81
C VAL A 255 -0.18 20.12 22.11
N VAL A 256 0.45 20.45 20.99
CA VAL A 256 1.23 19.51 20.19
C VAL A 256 2.70 19.61 20.61
N ALA A 257 3.23 18.50 21.14
CA ALA A 257 4.63 18.36 21.54
C ALA A 257 5.32 17.35 20.59
N PRO A 258 5.89 17.80 19.46
CA PRO A 258 6.47 16.90 18.46
C PRO A 258 7.81 16.32 18.93
N GLU A 259 8.05 15.05 18.61
CA GLU A 259 9.26 14.29 19.02
C GLU A 259 9.98 13.62 17.83
N THR A 260 9.33 13.55 16.66
CA THR A 260 9.92 13.00 15.42
C THR A 260 9.88 14.01 14.27
N ASP A 261 10.72 13.79 13.25
CA ASP A 261 10.76 14.64 12.04
C ASP A 261 9.38 14.83 11.38
N GLU A 262 8.57 13.78 11.34
CA GLU A 262 7.20 13.83 10.81
C GLU A 262 6.29 14.68 11.70
N GLN A 263 6.37 14.49 13.02
CA GLN A 263 5.56 15.24 13.99
C GLN A 263 5.96 16.73 13.99
N GLU A 264 7.24 17.04 13.85
CA GLU A 264 7.73 18.42 13.69
C GLU A 264 7.16 19.06 12.41
N ALA A 265 7.10 18.31 11.31
CA ALA A 265 6.52 18.83 10.08
C ALA A 265 5.02 19.09 10.21
N VAL A 266 4.28 18.22 10.90
CA VAL A 266 2.86 18.44 11.24
C VAL A 266 2.70 19.69 12.12
N ALA A 267 3.50 19.82 13.18
CA ALA A 267 3.51 20.99 14.05
C ALA A 267 3.82 22.29 13.28
N GLU A 268 4.73 22.23 12.32
CA GLU A 268 5.04 23.33 11.43
C GLU A 268 3.86 23.70 10.50
N GLN A 269 3.07 22.72 10.03
CA GLN A 269 1.84 23.00 9.28
C GLN A 269 0.78 23.68 10.14
N LEU A 270 0.58 23.21 11.37
CA LEU A 270 -0.35 23.84 12.32
C LEU A 270 0.04 25.29 12.59
N SER A 271 1.33 25.54 12.85
CA SER A 271 1.84 26.88 13.14
C SER A 271 1.78 27.82 11.94
N ARG A 272 2.18 27.34 10.75
CA ARG A 272 2.12 28.15 9.52
C ARG A 272 0.69 28.43 9.06
N GLY A 273 -0.20 27.47 9.29
CA GLY A 273 -1.62 27.55 8.95
C GLY A 273 -2.43 28.40 9.92
N ASP A 274 -1.84 28.83 11.06
CA ASP A 274 -2.52 29.51 12.16
C ASP A 274 -3.81 28.78 12.56
N VAL A 275 -3.68 27.45 12.73
CA VAL A 275 -4.83 26.57 12.95
C VAL A 275 -5.36 26.76 14.36
N GLU A 276 -6.55 27.36 14.48
CA GLU A 276 -7.26 27.51 15.75
C GLU A 276 -7.48 26.16 16.45
N GLY A 277 -7.49 26.15 17.78
CA GLY A 277 -7.57 24.92 18.58
C GLY A 277 -6.22 24.27 18.89
N PHE A 278 -5.14 24.70 18.25
CA PHE A 278 -3.81 24.10 18.40
C PHE A 278 -2.77 25.08 18.91
N THR A 279 -1.83 24.59 19.72
CA THR A 279 -0.61 25.30 20.10
C THR A 279 0.55 24.32 20.07
N VAL A 280 1.67 24.69 19.46
CA VAL A 280 2.88 23.86 19.44
C VAL A 280 3.77 24.24 20.62
N ALA A 281 4.26 23.23 21.34
CA ALA A 281 5.17 23.38 22.47
C ALA A 281 6.42 22.52 22.23
N GLU A 282 7.61 23.13 22.24
CA GLU A 282 8.86 22.44 21.89
C GLU A 282 9.51 21.76 23.11
N ASP A 283 9.15 22.18 24.33
CA ASP A 283 9.69 21.59 25.55
C ASP A 283 8.65 21.47 26.68
N THR A 284 9.04 20.78 27.76
CA THR A 284 8.17 20.56 28.92
C THR A 284 7.67 21.86 29.55
N LEU A 285 8.46 22.92 29.61
CA LEU A 285 8.01 24.19 30.20
C LEU A 285 6.96 24.85 29.30
N ASP A 286 7.18 24.84 27.99
CA ASP A 286 6.20 25.34 27.03
C ASP A 286 4.88 24.57 27.08
N VAL A 287 4.93 23.24 27.24
CA VAL A 287 3.73 22.42 27.43
C VAL A 287 2.97 22.86 28.67
N LEU A 288 3.69 23.02 29.78
CA LEU A 288 3.10 23.41 31.05
C LEU A 288 2.49 24.81 31.00
N ASP A 289 3.09 25.74 30.26
CA ASP A 289 2.57 27.10 30.11
C ASP A 289 1.37 27.13 29.15
N ALA A 290 1.39 26.31 28.09
CA ALA A 290 0.27 26.16 27.16
C ALA A 290 -0.97 25.51 27.82
N VAL A 291 -0.78 24.56 28.73
CA VAL A 291 -1.88 23.95 29.50
C VAL A 291 -2.55 24.96 30.44
N GLU A 292 -1.81 25.90 31.02
CA GLU A 292 -2.38 26.97 31.87
C GLU A 292 -3.13 28.04 31.06
N SER A 293 -2.92 28.09 29.74
CA SER A 293 -3.56 29.05 28.84
C SER A 293 -3.83 28.38 27.49
N PRO A 294 -4.76 27.41 27.45
CA PRO A 294 -4.97 26.59 26.27
C PRO A 294 -5.54 27.42 25.11
N PRO A 295 -5.31 27.00 23.85
CA PRO A 295 -5.90 27.66 22.70
C PRO A 295 -7.43 27.60 22.74
N ALA A 296 -8.09 28.51 22.03
CA ALA A 296 -9.54 28.47 21.89
C ALA A 296 -9.95 27.23 21.09
N ALA A 297 -10.91 26.47 21.60
CA ALA A 297 -11.33 25.22 20.99
C ALA A 297 -12.17 25.43 19.73
N THR A 298 -11.90 24.64 18.68
CA THR A 298 -12.59 24.72 17.39
C THR A 298 -12.92 23.31 16.89
N PRO A 299 -14.17 22.83 17.05
CA PRO A 299 -14.56 21.50 16.60
C PRO A 299 -14.57 21.40 15.07
N SER A 300 -14.24 20.22 14.57
CA SER A 300 -14.30 19.84 13.16
C SER A 300 -15.28 18.69 12.95
N ASP A 301 -15.89 18.62 11.77
CA ASP A 301 -16.66 17.45 11.34
C ASP A 301 -15.76 16.22 11.21
N ASN A 302 -16.33 15.02 11.39
CA ASN A 302 -15.59 13.77 11.24
C ASN A 302 -15.56 13.32 9.77
N GLY A 303 -14.37 13.15 9.22
CA GLY A 303 -14.15 12.77 7.82
C GLY A 303 -14.48 11.30 7.50
N ALA A 304 -14.70 10.46 8.51
CA ALA A 304 -15.04 9.04 8.31
C ALA A 304 -16.33 8.88 7.48
N ASP A 305 -17.32 9.75 7.72
CA ASP A 305 -18.60 9.74 7.02
C ASP A 305 -18.45 10.07 5.53
N VAL A 306 -17.55 11.00 5.19
CA VAL A 306 -17.25 11.37 3.80
C VAL A 306 -16.68 10.18 3.03
N VAL A 307 -15.77 9.43 3.67
CA VAL A 307 -15.20 8.22 3.09
C VAL A 307 -16.29 7.15 2.91
N ALA A 308 -17.09 6.90 3.94
CA ALA A 308 -18.15 5.89 3.89
C ALA A 308 -19.21 6.20 2.84
N GLU A 309 -19.70 7.45 2.77
CA GLU A 309 -20.67 7.91 1.79
C GLU A 309 -20.15 7.69 0.36
N THR A 310 -18.89 8.07 0.10
CA THR A 310 -18.27 7.92 -1.22
C THR A 310 -18.15 6.44 -1.61
N VAL A 311 -17.55 5.63 -0.74
CA VAL A 311 -17.26 4.21 -1.04
C VAL A 311 -18.56 3.42 -1.21
N VAL A 312 -19.48 3.53 -0.24
CA VAL A 312 -20.76 2.80 -0.28
C VAL A 312 -21.63 3.29 -1.43
N GLY A 313 -21.61 4.60 -1.72
CA GLY A 313 -22.29 5.21 -2.86
C GLY A 313 -21.83 4.63 -4.20
N ASP A 314 -20.52 4.60 -4.43
CA ASP A 314 -19.92 4.06 -5.65
C ASP A 314 -20.26 2.59 -5.85
N VAL A 315 -20.09 1.76 -4.82
CA VAL A 315 -20.37 0.31 -4.89
C VAL A 315 -21.85 0.05 -5.21
N ARG A 316 -22.77 0.82 -4.62
CA ARG A 316 -24.20 0.72 -4.90
C ARG A 316 -24.55 1.14 -6.32
N ALA A 317 -23.92 2.21 -6.82
CA ALA A 317 -24.11 2.68 -8.20
C ALA A 317 -23.67 1.60 -9.21
N GLU A 318 -22.50 0.98 -9.00
CA GLU A 318 -22.01 -0.09 -9.88
C GLU A 318 -22.89 -1.34 -9.85
N SER A 319 -23.47 -1.66 -8.70
CA SER A 319 -24.42 -2.77 -8.55
C SER A 319 -25.74 -2.51 -9.29
N ALA A 320 -26.22 -1.26 -9.27
CA ALA A 320 -27.41 -0.84 -9.99
C ALA A 320 -27.19 -0.89 -11.52
N ASP A 321 -26.03 -0.44 -12.00
CA ASP A 321 -25.70 -0.49 -13.42
C ASP A 321 -25.63 -1.92 -13.94
N ARG A 322 -24.99 -2.84 -13.21
CA ARG A 322 -24.91 -4.28 -13.59
C ARG A 322 -26.29 -4.94 -13.70
N SER A 323 -27.23 -4.57 -12.84
CA SER A 323 -28.59 -5.14 -12.85
C SER A 323 -29.49 -4.57 -13.94
N SER A 324 -29.22 -3.34 -14.41
CA SER A 324 -29.97 -2.73 -15.53
C SER A 324 -29.65 -3.34 -16.90
N VAL A 325 -28.43 -3.86 -17.08
CA VAL A 325 -27.95 -4.43 -18.35
C VAL A 325 -28.47 -5.86 -18.58
N SER A 326 -28.90 -6.58 -17.54
CA SER A 326 -29.35 -7.98 -17.68
C SER A 326 -30.81 -8.15 -18.10
N THR A 327 -31.59 -7.07 -18.27
CA THR A 327 -33.03 -7.14 -18.60
C THR A 327 -33.37 -7.05 -20.09
N ASP A 328 -32.40 -6.79 -20.96
CA ASP A 328 -32.59 -6.85 -22.42
C ASP A 328 -32.26 -8.25 -22.95
N GLU A 329 -32.95 -9.29 -22.46
CA GLU A 329 -33.05 -10.53 -23.23
C GLU A 329 -34.02 -10.30 -24.40
N PRO A 330 -33.59 -10.47 -25.66
CA PRO A 330 -34.49 -10.35 -26.79
C PRO A 330 -35.53 -11.46 -26.70
N ASP A 331 -36.80 -11.05 -26.67
CA ASP A 331 -37.99 -11.87 -26.71
C ASP A 331 -37.96 -12.79 -27.94
N THR A 332 -37.29 -13.93 -27.81
CA THR A 332 -37.25 -14.99 -28.82
C THR A 332 -38.50 -15.84 -28.63
N SER A 333 -39.64 -15.21 -28.96
CA SER A 333 -40.87 -15.91 -29.29
C SER A 333 -40.56 -17.00 -30.29
N THR A 334 -40.53 -18.24 -29.79
CA THR A 334 -40.15 -19.42 -30.54
C THR A 334 -41.41 -19.96 -31.19
N ASP A 335 -41.52 -19.78 -32.51
CA ASP A 335 -42.43 -20.55 -33.35
C ASP A 335 -42.07 -22.04 -33.22
N GLU A 336 -42.99 -22.84 -32.67
CA GLU A 336 -42.92 -24.30 -32.69
C GLU A 336 -43.01 -24.83 -34.12
N PRO A 337 -42.18 -25.81 -34.49
CA PRO A 337 -42.57 -26.81 -35.46
C PRO A 337 -42.69 -28.17 -34.79
N THR A 338 -43.93 -28.66 -34.76
CA THR A 338 -44.28 -30.06 -34.52
C THR A 338 -43.53 -30.99 -35.49
N ALA A 339 -42.77 -31.95 -34.97
CA ALA A 339 -42.34 -33.11 -35.74
C ALA A 339 -42.37 -34.38 -34.90
N SER A 340 -43.05 -35.36 -35.47
CA SER A 340 -43.42 -36.66 -34.93
C SER A 340 -42.34 -37.73 -35.16
N THR A 341 -42.39 -38.74 -34.30
CA THR A 341 -42.19 -40.19 -34.56
C THR A 341 -40.80 -40.75 -34.91
N ASP A 342 -40.33 -41.55 -33.95
CA ASP A 342 -40.14 -43.01 -34.05
C ASP A 342 -38.76 -43.58 -34.47
N GLY A 343 -38.36 -44.67 -33.80
CA GLY A 343 -37.42 -45.65 -34.35
C GLY A 343 -36.15 -45.98 -33.54
N GLY A 344 -36.26 -46.89 -32.56
CA GLY A 344 -35.53 -48.17 -32.63
C GLY A 344 -34.06 -48.31 -32.13
N ARG A 345 -33.94 -48.98 -30.97
CA ARG A 345 -33.15 -50.22 -30.70
C ARG A 345 -31.60 -50.28 -30.85
N SER A 346 -31.00 -50.69 -29.73
CA SER A 346 -30.14 -51.90 -29.54
C SER A 346 -28.60 -51.78 -29.45
N ALA A 347 -28.13 -51.87 -28.20
CA ALA A 347 -27.15 -52.82 -27.64
C ALA A 347 -25.78 -53.12 -28.30
N ALA A 348 -24.76 -53.03 -27.43
CA ALA A 348 -23.76 -54.07 -27.09
C ALA A 348 -22.27 -53.86 -27.46
N ARG A 349 -21.45 -53.91 -26.39
CA ARG A 349 -20.12 -54.54 -26.23
C ARG A 349 -18.95 -54.09 -27.11
N GLY A 350 -17.89 -53.64 -26.42
CA GLY A 350 -16.68 -54.47 -26.30
C GLY A 350 -15.32 -53.83 -26.58
N ARG A 351 -14.44 -53.93 -25.57
CA ARG A 351 -12.98 -54.20 -25.62
C ARG A 351 -11.99 -53.10 -26.07
N THR A 352 -11.21 -52.63 -25.09
CA THR A 352 -9.74 -52.39 -25.11
C THR A 352 -8.95 -53.64 -25.54
N PRO A 353 -7.70 -53.59 -26.06
CA PRO A 353 -6.48 -52.97 -25.48
C PRO A 353 -5.63 -52.22 -26.54
N ALA A 354 -4.48 -51.57 -26.32
CA ALA A 354 -3.32 -51.88 -25.50
C ALA A 354 -2.44 -50.62 -25.33
N LEU A 355 -1.82 -50.46 -24.16
CA LEU A 355 -0.65 -49.61 -23.96
C LEU A 355 0.42 -50.49 -23.36
N ASP A 356 1.46 -50.72 -24.15
CA ASP A 356 2.61 -51.52 -23.79
C ASP A 356 3.66 -50.63 -23.12
N ALA A 357 4.25 -51.18 -22.07
CA ALA A 357 5.23 -50.56 -21.21
C ALA A 357 6.65 -50.72 -21.77
N ARG A 358 7.53 -49.76 -21.47
CA ARG A 358 8.92 -49.98 -21.05
C ARG A 358 9.59 -48.64 -20.71
N SER A 359 9.82 -48.41 -19.42
CA SER A 359 11.13 -48.57 -18.73
C SER A 359 12.08 -47.42 -19.07
N GLY A 360 12.59 -46.59 -18.16
CA GLY A 360 12.78 -46.71 -16.72
C GLY A 360 14.19 -46.19 -16.44
N LEU A 361 14.37 -45.25 -15.51
CA LEU A 361 15.63 -45.09 -14.79
C LEU A 361 15.49 -44.17 -13.55
N SER A 362 16.15 -44.61 -12.49
CA SER A 362 16.67 -43.87 -11.33
C SER A 362 15.71 -43.25 -10.30
N VAL A 363 15.45 -44.07 -9.29
CA VAL A 363 15.18 -43.75 -7.88
C VAL A 363 16.37 -42.98 -7.27
N THR A 364 16.31 -41.64 -7.23
CA THR A 364 17.15 -40.80 -6.32
C THR A 364 16.57 -39.40 -6.01
N VAL A 365 15.25 -39.21 -5.97
CA VAL A 365 14.66 -37.86 -5.64
C VAL A 365 13.52 -37.92 -4.61
N ARG A 366 13.15 -39.09 -4.10
CA ARG A 366 11.93 -39.24 -3.26
C ARG A 366 12.07 -38.88 -1.78
N ALA A 367 13.16 -38.21 -1.37
CA ALA A 367 13.38 -37.77 0.01
C ALA A 367 13.28 -36.24 0.21
N LEU A 368 12.93 -35.46 -0.82
CA LEU A 368 12.86 -33.98 -0.74
C LEU A 368 11.52 -33.36 -1.20
N LEU A 369 10.51 -34.17 -1.54
CA LEU A 369 9.20 -33.69 -2.00
C LEU A 369 8.09 -34.09 -1.02
N GLY A 370 8.27 -33.67 0.24
CA GLY A 370 7.31 -33.82 1.33
C GLY A 370 6.68 -32.51 1.78
N VAL A 371 6.63 -31.46 0.95
CA VAL A 371 5.83 -30.24 1.16
C VAL A 371 5.54 -29.66 -0.23
N GLY A 372 4.46 -30.09 -0.90
CA GLY A 372 4.37 -29.93 -2.35
C GLY A 372 2.97 -29.76 -2.95
N LEU A 373 2.02 -29.19 -2.19
CA LEU A 373 0.67 -28.94 -2.72
C LEU A 373 0.13 -27.50 -2.56
N SER A 374 0.86 -26.56 -1.95
CA SER A 374 0.41 -25.15 -1.86
C SER A 374 1.14 -24.17 -2.82
N MET A 375 2.29 -24.54 -3.39
CA MET A 375 3.10 -23.61 -4.20
C MET A 375 2.75 -23.52 -5.70
N ARG A 376 1.88 -24.39 -6.23
CA ARG A 376 1.57 -24.36 -7.67
C ARG A 376 0.69 -23.16 -8.07
N ASN A 377 -0.21 -22.72 -7.19
CA ASN A 377 -1.10 -21.59 -7.46
C ASN A 377 -0.38 -20.24 -7.31
N ALA A 378 0.51 -20.10 -6.32
CA ALA A 378 1.35 -18.90 -6.17
C ALA A 378 2.29 -18.69 -7.38
N ARG A 379 2.82 -19.78 -7.96
CA ARG A 379 3.78 -19.70 -9.08
C ARG A 379 3.11 -19.31 -10.40
N SER A 380 1.84 -19.64 -10.61
CA SER A 380 1.07 -19.25 -11.81
C SER A 380 0.49 -17.83 -11.74
N ARG A 381 0.53 -17.17 -10.57
CA ARG A 381 0.11 -15.77 -10.40
C ARG A 381 1.31 -14.80 -10.44
N ILE A 382 2.48 -15.24 -9.97
CA ILE A 382 3.75 -14.48 -10.09
C ILE A 382 4.29 -14.48 -11.53
N VAL A 383 4.00 -15.55 -12.27
CA VAL A 383 4.38 -15.76 -13.67
C VAL A 383 3.08 -15.75 -14.46
N GLY A 384 2.86 -14.79 -15.37
CA GLY A 384 1.72 -14.84 -16.30
C GLY A 384 1.70 -16.19 -17.06
N PRO A 385 0.64 -16.52 -17.83
CA PRO A 385 0.50 -17.82 -18.49
C PRO A 385 1.84 -18.26 -19.06
N ALA A 386 2.33 -19.44 -18.69
CA ALA A 386 3.75 -19.81 -18.81
C ALA A 386 4.33 -19.54 -20.21
N GLU A 387 3.49 -19.64 -21.25
CA GLU A 387 3.80 -19.29 -22.63
C GLU A 387 4.09 -17.79 -22.86
N ARG A 388 3.32 -16.89 -22.25
CA ARG A 388 3.52 -15.43 -22.33
C ARG A 388 4.73 -14.97 -21.53
N ALA A 389 4.94 -15.52 -20.33
CA ALA A 389 6.12 -15.23 -19.53
C ALA A 389 7.39 -15.78 -20.20
N ALA A 390 7.32 -16.98 -20.78
CA ALA A 390 8.41 -17.54 -21.58
C ALA A 390 8.68 -16.71 -22.84
N ALA A 391 7.64 -16.27 -23.57
CA ALA A 391 7.79 -15.42 -24.74
C ALA A 391 8.42 -14.06 -24.39
N ALA A 392 7.94 -13.39 -23.33
CA ALA A 392 8.50 -12.12 -22.87
C ALA A 392 9.96 -12.27 -22.42
N THR A 393 10.27 -13.35 -21.69
CA THR A 393 11.64 -13.66 -21.26
C THR A 393 12.55 -13.96 -22.45
N LEU A 394 12.07 -14.76 -23.41
CA LEU A 394 12.83 -15.11 -24.62
C LEU A 394 13.07 -13.87 -25.49
N SER A 395 12.08 -13.00 -25.65
CA SER A 395 12.19 -11.73 -26.36
C SER A 395 13.17 -10.79 -25.68
N ALA A 396 13.13 -10.68 -24.35
CA ALA A 396 14.09 -9.88 -23.59
C ALA A 396 15.53 -10.41 -23.76
N VAL A 397 15.74 -11.72 -23.63
CA VAL A 397 17.04 -12.36 -23.83
C VAL A 397 17.54 -12.17 -25.27
N LEU A 398 16.70 -12.37 -26.27
CA LEU A 398 17.05 -12.16 -27.68
C LEU A 398 17.42 -10.70 -27.95
N LEU A 399 16.66 -9.75 -27.41
CA LEU A 399 16.95 -8.32 -27.56
C LEU A 399 18.27 -7.95 -26.88
N THR A 400 18.54 -8.45 -25.68
CA THR A 400 19.83 -8.28 -24.99
C THR A 400 20.99 -8.83 -25.81
N ILE A 401 20.85 -10.04 -26.39
CA ILE A 401 21.86 -10.65 -27.25
C ILE A 401 22.09 -9.82 -28.51
N LEU A 402 21.03 -9.37 -29.19
CA LEU A 402 21.13 -8.55 -30.40
C LEU A 402 21.79 -7.21 -30.12
N VAL A 403 21.44 -6.54 -29.02
CA VAL A 403 22.09 -5.30 -28.59
C VAL A 403 23.57 -5.55 -28.29
N ALA A 404 23.90 -6.62 -27.55
CA ALA A 404 25.28 -6.99 -27.25
C ALA A 404 26.09 -7.30 -28.52
N GLN A 405 25.52 -8.05 -29.46
CA GLN A 405 26.14 -8.35 -30.75
C GLN A 405 26.32 -7.09 -31.60
N GLN A 406 25.36 -6.17 -31.60
CA GLN A 406 25.46 -4.94 -32.36
C GLN A 406 26.50 -3.97 -31.79
N VAL A 407 26.62 -3.90 -30.45
CA VAL A 407 27.68 -3.17 -29.75
C VAL A 407 29.05 -3.78 -30.04
N ALA A 408 29.17 -5.11 -30.06
CA ALA A 408 30.40 -5.82 -30.37
C ALA A 408 30.80 -5.67 -31.86
N ALA A 409 29.86 -5.85 -32.79
CA ALA A 409 30.12 -5.83 -34.23
C ALA A 409 30.48 -4.44 -34.77
N ARG A 410 30.00 -3.37 -34.12
CA ARG A 410 30.29 -1.99 -34.53
C ARG A 410 31.54 -1.40 -33.86
N GLY A 411 32.29 -2.20 -33.09
CA GLY A 411 33.46 -1.70 -32.35
C GLY A 411 33.11 -0.54 -31.41
N THR A 412 31.84 -0.44 -30.99
CA THR A 412 31.33 0.71 -30.24
C THR A 412 31.97 0.77 -28.86
N TYR A 413 32.32 -0.38 -28.30
CA TYR A 413 33.11 -0.49 -27.07
C TYR A 413 34.46 0.24 -27.19
N THR A 414 35.17 0.08 -28.31
CA THR A 414 36.47 0.73 -28.56
C THR A 414 36.32 2.23 -28.79
N ALA A 415 35.22 2.66 -29.42
CA ALA A 415 34.88 4.07 -29.56
C ALA A 415 34.55 4.73 -28.21
N ILE A 416 33.85 4.00 -27.32
CA ILE A 416 33.53 4.43 -25.95
C ILE A 416 34.80 4.52 -25.09
N GLU A 417 35.67 3.51 -25.17
CA GLU A 417 36.96 3.46 -24.46
C GLU A 417 37.90 4.59 -24.89
N HIS A 418 37.90 4.96 -26.17
CA HIS A 418 38.70 6.09 -26.68
C HIS A 418 38.09 7.47 -26.38
N SER A 419 36.79 7.57 -26.13
CA SER A 419 36.14 8.86 -25.87
C SER A 419 36.03 9.21 -24.38
N LEU A 420 36.35 8.29 -23.46
CA LEU A 420 36.21 8.51 -22.01
C LEU A 420 37.38 7.88 -21.21
N PRO A 421 38.56 8.53 -21.13
CA PRO A 421 39.70 8.00 -20.35
C PRO A 421 39.51 8.08 -18.83
N THR A 422 38.54 8.86 -18.35
CA THR A 422 38.22 8.99 -16.93
C THR A 422 36.73 9.23 -16.75
N TYR A 423 36.11 8.39 -15.91
CA TYR A 423 34.69 8.41 -15.56
C TYR A 423 34.31 9.79 -14.98
N ALA A 424 33.68 10.63 -15.81
CA ALA A 424 33.16 11.94 -15.41
C ALA A 424 31.67 12.01 -15.80
N GLY A 425 30.81 11.43 -14.95
CA GLY A 425 29.44 11.88 -14.63
C GLY A 425 28.40 12.16 -15.72
N GLY A 426 28.66 11.94 -17.01
CA GLY A 426 27.69 12.22 -18.07
C GLY A 426 26.77 11.04 -18.34
N VAL A 427 25.45 11.25 -18.25
CA VAL A 427 24.44 10.30 -18.74
C VAL A 427 24.65 10.13 -20.25
N SER A 428 25.24 9.01 -20.65
CA SER A 428 25.50 8.75 -22.08
C SER A 428 24.21 8.40 -22.82
N GLY A 429 24.16 8.63 -24.13
CA GLY A 429 23.01 8.22 -24.95
C GLY A 429 22.70 6.73 -24.87
N LEU A 430 23.72 5.90 -24.58
CA LEU A 430 23.55 4.46 -24.34
C LEU A 430 22.82 4.19 -23.03
N PHE A 431 23.08 4.96 -21.97
CA PHE A 431 22.33 4.88 -20.70
C PHE A 431 20.85 5.21 -20.91
N VAL A 432 20.55 6.26 -21.68
CA VAL A 432 19.17 6.65 -22.00
C VAL A 432 18.46 5.57 -22.79
N VAL A 433 19.11 4.98 -23.79
CA VAL A 433 18.52 3.92 -24.62
C VAL A 433 18.31 2.63 -23.81
N ALA A 434 19.27 2.23 -22.97
CA ALA A 434 19.13 1.06 -22.12
C ALA A 434 18.00 1.25 -21.09
N GLY A 435 17.98 2.39 -20.40
CA GLY A 435 16.89 2.75 -19.48
C GLY A 435 15.53 2.75 -20.18
N ALA A 436 15.41 3.43 -21.33
CA ALA A 436 14.16 3.48 -22.11
C ALA A 436 13.71 2.08 -22.59
N THR A 437 14.65 1.20 -22.93
CA THR A 437 14.34 -0.18 -23.35
C THR A 437 13.84 -1.00 -22.17
N LEU A 438 14.48 -0.90 -20.99
CA LEU A 438 14.03 -1.57 -19.78
C LEU A 438 12.63 -1.09 -19.34
N VAL A 439 12.39 0.23 -19.39
CA VAL A 439 11.08 0.84 -19.15
C VAL A 439 10.04 0.32 -20.13
N GLY A 440 10.35 0.29 -21.43
CA GLY A 440 9.44 -0.20 -22.46
C GLY A 440 9.08 -1.68 -22.31
N LEU A 441 10.05 -2.52 -21.93
CA LEU A 441 9.84 -3.95 -21.70
C LEU A 441 9.05 -4.20 -20.41
N ALA A 442 9.30 -3.44 -19.34
CA ALA A 442 8.52 -3.52 -18.10
C ALA A 442 7.07 -3.03 -18.32
N ALA A 443 6.89 -1.95 -19.09
CA ALA A 443 5.58 -1.45 -19.49
C ALA A 443 4.81 -2.47 -20.35
N LEU A 444 5.48 -3.11 -21.30
CA LEU A 444 4.88 -4.17 -22.11
C LEU A 444 4.53 -5.40 -21.27
N GLY A 445 5.41 -5.82 -20.37
CA GLY A 445 5.17 -6.95 -19.46
C GLY A 445 3.97 -6.71 -18.55
N ALA A 446 3.89 -5.51 -17.96
CA ALA A 446 2.74 -5.09 -17.17
C ALA A 446 1.47 -4.96 -18.03
N ALA A 447 1.53 -4.44 -19.25
CA ALA A 447 0.37 -4.36 -20.14
C ALA A 447 -0.15 -5.73 -20.61
N LEU A 448 0.72 -6.76 -20.64
CA LEU A 448 0.40 -8.12 -21.09
C LEU A 448 0.12 -9.11 -19.95
N ASP A 449 0.11 -8.64 -18.71
CA ASP A 449 -0.15 -9.44 -17.52
C ASP A 449 0.88 -10.57 -17.32
N ALA A 450 2.15 -10.28 -17.62
CA ALA A 450 3.23 -11.26 -17.56
C ALA A 450 3.78 -11.52 -16.13
N GLY A 451 3.20 -10.88 -15.10
CA GLY A 451 3.63 -10.97 -13.71
C GLY A 451 4.88 -10.14 -13.38
N LEU A 452 5.45 -10.32 -12.19
CA LEU A 452 6.61 -9.56 -11.69
C LEU A 452 7.95 -10.03 -12.28
N VAL A 453 7.99 -11.25 -12.83
CA VAL A 453 9.23 -11.90 -13.30
C VAL A 453 9.93 -11.13 -14.42
N PRO A 454 9.26 -10.61 -15.47
CA PRO A 454 9.92 -9.79 -16.48
C PRO A 454 10.52 -8.53 -15.87
N SER A 455 9.83 -7.86 -14.95
CA SER A 455 10.33 -6.66 -14.26
C SER A 455 11.55 -6.96 -13.37
N VAL A 456 11.55 -8.10 -12.67
CA VAL A 456 12.68 -8.57 -11.85
C VAL A 456 13.87 -9.01 -12.72
N LEU A 457 13.63 -9.66 -13.87
CA LEU A 457 14.67 -10.01 -14.82
C LEU A 457 15.25 -8.77 -15.53
N LEU A 458 14.42 -7.78 -15.85
CA LEU A 458 14.85 -6.47 -16.35
C LEU A 458 15.62 -5.68 -15.27
N ALA A 459 15.23 -5.81 -14.01
CA ALA A 459 15.97 -5.29 -12.86
C ALA A 459 17.29 -6.03 -12.59
N SER A 460 17.47 -7.24 -13.14
CA SER A 460 18.73 -8.00 -13.07
C SER A 460 19.69 -7.70 -14.24
N ALA A 461 19.24 -7.00 -15.28
CA ALA A 461 20.09 -6.51 -16.38
C ALA A 461 21.32 -5.67 -15.93
N PRO A 462 21.28 -4.90 -14.82
CA PRO A 462 22.45 -4.22 -14.27
C PRO A 462 23.47 -5.17 -13.63
N VAL A 463 23.05 -6.31 -13.08
CA VAL A 463 23.95 -7.36 -12.57
C VAL A 463 24.66 -8.06 -13.73
N VAL A 464 23.96 -8.24 -14.86
CA VAL A 464 24.56 -8.71 -16.11
C VAL A 464 25.49 -7.65 -16.70
N GLY A 465 25.09 -6.37 -16.67
CA GLY A 465 25.94 -5.24 -17.05
C GLY A 465 27.20 -5.11 -16.17
N TRP A 466 27.07 -5.35 -14.86
CA TRP A 466 28.17 -5.44 -13.90
C TRP A 466 29.11 -6.60 -14.23
N ALA A 467 28.58 -7.79 -14.51
CA ALA A 467 29.39 -8.94 -14.88
C ALA A 467 30.13 -8.71 -16.21
N VAL A 468 29.52 -8.03 -17.17
CA VAL A 468 30.18 -7.68 -18.45
C VAL A 468 31.26 -6.61 -18.24
N ASN A 469 31.02 -5.57 -17.43
CA ASN A 469 32.02 -4.52 -17.15
C ASN A 469 33.16 -4.99 -16.23
N HIS A 470 32.88 -5.80 -15.21
CA HIS A 470 33.88 -6.32 -14.28
C HIS A 470 34.94 -7.18 -14.99
N TRP A 471 34.56 -7.84 -16.08
CA TRP A 471 35.47 -8.63 -16.91
C TRP A 471 36.14 -7.82 -18.03
N ALA A 472 35.66 -6.60 -18.31
CA ALA A 472 36.11 -5.79 -19.43
C ALA A 472 37.01 -4.60 -19.03
N THR A 473 36.99 -4.15 -17.76
CA THR A 473 37.88 -3.08 -17.26
C THR A 473 38.10 -3.14 -15.73
N PRO A 474 39.26 -2.72 -15.20
CA PRO A 474 39.48 -2.66 -13.75
C PRO A 474 38.67 -1.51 -13.13
N LEU A 475 37.67 -1.84 -12.32
CA LEU A 475 36.99 -0.88 -11.46
C LEU A 475 37.96 -0.33 -10.40
N VAL A 476 37.83 0.96 -10.08
CA VAL A 476 38.61 1.57 -9.00
C VAL A 476 38.18 0.93 -7.66
N PRO A 477 39.09 0.36 -6.85
CA PRO A 477 38.74 -0.56 -5.75
C PRO A 477 37.75 -0.02 -4.71
N HIS A 478 37.66 1.29 -4.53
CA HIS A 478 36.77 1.91 -3.55
C HIS A 478 35.30 2.06 -4.01
N TYR A 479 35.01 1.97 -5.32
CA TYR A 479 33.64 2.03 -5.86
C TYR A 479 33.00 0.64 -6.06
N ALA A 480 33.81 -0.41 -6.09
CA ALA A 480 33.33 -1.78 -6.30
C ALA A 480 32.24 -2.25 -5.30
N PRO A 481 32.24 -1.85 -4.00
CA PRO A 481 31.26 -2.34 -3.04
C PRO A 481 29.86 -1.73 -3.23
N THR A 482 29.75 -0.44 -3.57
CA THR A 482 28.46 0.27 -3.63
C THR A 482 27.86 0.27 -5.04
N PHE A 483 28.68 0.17 -6.08
CA PHE A 483 28.25 0.28 -7.47
C PHE A 483 27.19 -0.75 -7.87
N ALA A 484 27.29 -2.01 -7.42
CA ALA A 484 26.28 -3.03 -7.75
C ALA A 484 24.92 -2.73 -7.09
N VAL A 485 24.93 -2.17 -5.88
CA VAL A 485 23.74 -1.78 -5.13
C VAL A 485 23.13 -0.53 -5.74
N GLU A 486 23.94 0.50 -6.03
CA GLU A 486 23.51 1.72 -6.71
C GLU A 486 22.89 1.41 -8.08
N MET A 487 23.52 0.56 -8.88
CA MET A 487 22.99 0.18 -10.20
C MET A 487 21.72 -0.68 -10.07
N ALA A 488 21.61 -1.57 -9.08
CA ALA A 488 20.36 -2.31 -8.84
C ALA A 488 19.21 -1.38 -8.41
N LEU A 489 19.48 -0.39 -7.55
CA LEU A 489 18.49 0.58 -7.07
C LEU A 489 18.07 1.56 -8.17
N LEU A 490 19.03 2.16 -8.89
CA LEU A 490 18.74 3.10 -9.98
C LEU A 490 18.05 2.41 -11.15
N TYR A 491 18.54 1.24 -11.58
CA TYR A 491 18.01 0.62 -12.80
C TYR A 491 16.88 -0.36 -12.54
N GLY A 492 17.00 -1.18 -11.50
CA GLY A 492 15.95 -2.13 -11.14
C GLY A 492 14.76 -1.44 -10.49
N GLY A 493 15.03 -0.55 -9.54
CA GLY A 493 14.00 0.24 -8.86
C GLY A 493 13.36 1.25 -9.80
N ALA A 494 14.10 2.26 -10.26
CA ALA A 494 13.48 3.40 -10.96
C ALA A 494 12.92 3.04 -12.36
N PHE A 495 13.68 2.32 -13.20
CA PHE A 495 13.19 1.96 -14.54
C PHE A 495 12.16 0.82 -14.52
N GLY A 496 12.33 -0.17 -13.64
CA GLY A 496 11.34 -1.23 -13.46
C GLY A 496 9.99 -0.68 -13.01
N LEU A 497 10.02 0.26 -12.06
CA LEU A 497 8.82 0.93 -11.57
C LEU A 497 8.19 1.84 -12.63
N LEU A 498 8.97 2.71 -13.28
CA LEU A 498 8.46 3.60 -14.32
C LEU A 498 7.79 2.81 -15.45
N GLY A 499 8.40 1.68 -15.85
CA GLY A 499 7.80 0.76 -16.80
C GLY A 499 6.50 0.17 -16.28
N TYR A 500 6.47 -0.35 -15.06
CA TYR A 500 5.24 -0.89 -14.45
C TYR A 500 4.10 0.14 -14.44
N LEU A 501 4.35 1.37 -13.97
CA LEU A 501 3.35 2.45 -13.92
C LEU A 501 2.83 2.81 -15.32
N LEU A 502 3.71 2.89 -16.31
CA LEU A 502 3.31 3.12 -17.71
C LEU A 502 2.44 1.98 -18.25
N GLY A 503 2.76 0.73 -17.91
CA GLY A 503 1.97 -0.44 -18.31
C GLY A 503 0.59 -0.47 -17.67
N VAL A 504 0.48 -0.15 -16.37
CA VAL A 504 -0.81 0.00 -15.66
C VAL A 504 -1.66 1.09 -16.32
N ARG A 505 -1.07 2.26 -16.61
CA ARG A 505 -1.79 3.36 -17.27
C ARG A 505 -2.24 3.00 -18.70
N ALA A 506 -1.40 2.30 -19.46
CA ALA A 506 -1.76 1.81 -20.80
C ALA A 506 -2.92 0.81 -20.75
N ARG A 507 -2.97 -0.05 -19.72
CA ARG A 507 -4.08 -0.99 -19.47
C ARG A 507 -5.39 -0.25 -19.24
N LYS A 508 -5.38 0.77 -18.36
CA LYS A 508 -6.56 1.63 -18.09
C LYS A 508 -7.08 2.28 -19.36
N LEU A 509 -6.18 2.86 -20.18
CA LEU A 509 -6.54 3.47 -21.47
C LEU A 509 -7.13 2.47 -22.47
N ARG A 510 -6.62 1.23 -22.50
CA ARG A 510 -7.16 0.17 -23.36
C ARG A 510 -8.56 -0.27 -22.91
N GLY A 511 -8.80 -0.36 -21.61
CA GLY A 511 -10.14 -0.62 -21.06
C GLY A 511 -11.15 0.44 -21.50
N THR A 512 -10.79 1.72 -21.42
CA THR A 512 -11.65 2.83 -21.86
C THR A 512 -11.87 2.91 -23.38
N LEU A 513 -10.93 2.42 -24.20
CA LEU A 513 -11.08 2.39 -25.66
C LEU A 513 -11.85 1.14 -26.14
N GLY A 514 -11.79 0.04 -25.39
CA GLY A 514 -12.53 -1.19 -25.69
C GLY A 514 -14.01 -1.14 -25.32
N SER A 515 -14.43 -0.15 -24.54
CA SER A 515 -15.84 0.08 -24.15
C SER A 515 -16.57 1.07 -25.06
N ILE A 516 -15.97 1.53 -26.16
CA ILE A 516 -16.70 2.29 -27.18
C ILE A 516 -17.68 1.31 -27.85
N PRO A 517 -19.01 1.49 -27.73
CA PRO A 517 -19.98 0.61 -28.36
C PRO A 517 -19.74 0.64 -29.86
N GLU A 518 -19.55 -0.53 -30.47
CA GLU A 518 -19.66 -0.66 -31.92
C GLU A 518 -21.12 -0.35 -32.27
N HIS A 519 -21.40 0.90 -32.65
CA HIS A 519 -22.65 1.27 -33.29
C HIS A 519 -22.70 0.58 -34.66
N GLY A 520 -23.21 -0.65 -34.67
CA GLY A 520 -23.71 -1.37 -35.83
C GLY A 520 -25.21 -1.13 -36.03
#